data_AF-A0AAV2EX73-F1
#
_entry.id   AF-A0AAV2EX73-F1
#
_cell.length_a   1.000
_cell.length_b   1.000
_cell.length_c   1.000
_cell.angle_alpha   90.00
_cell.angle_beta   90.00
_cell.angle_gamma   90.00
#
_symmetry.space_group_name_H-M   'P 1'
#
loop_
_entity.id
_entity.type
_entity.pdbx_description
1 polymer ?
#
loop_
_entity_poly.entity_id
_entity_poly.type
_entity_poly.pdbx_seq_one_letter_code
_entity_poly.pdbx_strand_id
1 'polypeptide(L)'
;MKINTVRDAFEKSLRARLLKTNPSTDYSCLKAFGSLFTKDIPIPAGTTVDFRRTADGRLITEIEGNHIGAIQSKELCRAFFDMYIGDVPVSEQAKEDIGKNVASIIRKC
;
A
#
# COMPACT_ATOMS: atom_id res chain seq x y z
N MET A 1 7.10 4.71 17.70
CA MET A 1 6.03 3.85 17.15
C MET A 1 6.65 2.51 16.75
N LYS A 2 5.91 1.40 16.84
CA LYS A 2 6.39 0.09 16.37
C LYS A 2 5.72 -0.27 15.05
N ILE A 3 6.38 -1.04 14.19
CA ILE A 3 5.83 -1.51 12.92
C ILE A 3 4.54 -2.32 13.07
N ASN A 4 4.35 -3.00 14.22
CA ASN A 4 3.11 -3.72 14.52
C ASN A 4 1.87 -2.80 14.54
N THR A 5 1.98 -1.58 15.07
CA THR A 5 0.88 -0.60 15.06
C THR A 5 0.57 -0.13 13.63
N VAL A 6 1.61 0.01 12.82
CA VAL A 6 1.50 0.38 11.39
C VAL A 6 0.83 -0.76 10.61
N ARG A 7 1.22 -2.01 10.87
CA ARG A 7 0.58 -3.21 10.33
C ARG A 7 -0.91 -3.21 10.62
N ASP A 8 -1.32 -3.04 11.87
CA ASP A 8 -2.73 -3.12 12.26
C ASP A 8 -3.59 -2.04 11.57
N ALA A 9 -3.05 -0.82 11.41
CA ALA A 9 -3.71 0.26 10.68
C ALA A 9 -3.86 -0.08 9.18
N PHE A 10 -2.82 -0.64 8.55
CA PHE A 10 -2.88 -1.10 7.18
C PHE A 10 -3.86 -2.26 7.01
N GLU A 11 -3.83 -3.26 7.89
CA GLU A 11 -4.71 -4.42 7.78
C GLU A 11 -6.19 -4.04 7.82
N LYS A 12 -6.57 -3.15 8.74
CA LYS A 12 -7.94 -2.63 8.82
C LYS A 12 -8.35 -1.90 7.53
N SER A 13 -7.47 -1.06 7.01
CA SER A 13 -7.73 -0.24 5.82
C SER A 13 -7.81 -1.08 4.54
N LEU A 14 -6.90 -2.04 4.39
CA LEU A 14 -6.82 -2.94 3.24
C LEU A 14 -7.99 -3.92 3.21
N ARG A 15 -8.45 -4.42 4.37
CA ARG A 15 -9.55 -5.38 4.43
C ARG A 15 -10.82 -4.86 3.77
N ALA A 16 -11.21 -3.62 4.06
CA ALA A 16 -12.39 -2.99 3.47
C ALA A 16 -12.28 -2.86 1.93
N ARG A 17 -11.08 -2.52 1.44
CA ARG A 17 -10.83 -2.33 -0.01
C ARG A 17 -10.73 -3.63 -0.78
N LEU A 18 -10.13 -4.66 -0.18
CA LEU A 18 -10.12 -6.00 -0.73
C LEU A 18 -11.55 -6.52 -0.90
N LEU A 19 -12.40 -6.37 0.13
CA LEU A 19 -13.81 -6.79 0.04
C LEU A 19 -14.59 -6.03 -1.04
N LYS A 20 -14.36 -4.71 -1.16
CA LYS A 20 -14.98 -3.90 -2.23
C LYS A 20 -14.55 -4.34 -3.63
N THR A 21 -13.28 -4.72 -3.79
CA THR A 21 -12.69 -5.07 -5.09
C THR A 21 -13.00 -6.51 -5.49
N ASN A 22 -12.97 -7.42 -4.52
CA ASN A 22 -13.24 -8.84 -4.69
C ASN A 22 -14.07 -9.34 -3.49
N PRO A 23 -15.41 -9.45 -3.63
CA PRO A 23 -16.28 -9.95 -2.57
C PRO A 23 -15.99 -11.40 -2.12
N SER A 24 -15.31 -12.20 -2.95
CA SER A 24 -14.92 -13.58 -2.64
C SER A 24 -13.47 -13.71 -2.14
N THR A 25 -12.81 -12.60 -1.79
CA THR A 25 -11.43 -12.61 -1.29
C THR A 25 -11.27 -13.46 -0.02
N ASP A 26 -10.23 -14.29 0.02
CA ASP A 26 -9.89 -15.15 1.15
C ASP A 26 -8.95 -14.47 2.17
N TYR A 27 -8.56 -13.22 1.89
CA TYR A 27 -7.61 -12.42 2.66
C TYR A 27 -6.22 -13.08 2.84
N SER A 28 -5.86 -14.08 2.04
CA SER A 28 -4.54 -14.74 2.10
C SER A 28 -3.41 -13.76 1.86
N CYS A 29 -3.57 -12.87 0.87
CA CYS A 29 -2.60 -11.81 0.58
C CYS A 29 -2.44 -10.80 1.73
N LEU A 30 -3.50 -10.57 2.50
CA LEU A 30 -3.45 -9.68 3.65
C LEU A 30 -2.68 -10.31 4.81
N LYS A 31 -2.89 -11.61 5.06
CA LYS A 31 -2.10 -12.37 6.05
C LYS A 31 -0.61 -12.39 5.66
N ALA A 32 -0.31 -12.59 4.37
CA ALA A 32 1.05 -12.52 3.86
C ALA A 32 1.67 -11.12 4.00
N PHE A 33 0.87 -10.06 3.88
CA PHE A 33 1.29 -8.69 4.14
C PHE A 33 1.62 -8.46 5.62
N GLY A 34 0.73 -8.90 6.52
CA GLY A 34 0.96 -8.79 7.95
C GLY A 34 2.22 -9.52 8.43
N SER A 35 2.56 -10.65 7.81
CA SER A 35 3.74 -11.45 8.20
C SER A 35 5.08 -10.81 7.85
N LEU A 36 5.12 -9.82 6.94
CA LEU A 36 6.33 -9.03 6.66
C LEU A 36 6.79 -8.22 7.88
N PHE A 37 5.88 -7.92 8.81
CA PHE A 37 6.11 -7.03 9.94
C PHE A 37 6.22 -7.77 11.28
N THR A 38 6.72 -9.01 11.26
CA THR A 38 6.80 -9.89 12.43
C THR A 38 7.89 -9.52 13.44
N LYS A 39 8.87 -8.70 13.03
CA LYS A 39 9.90 -8.18 13.94
C LYS A 39 9.42 -6.86 14.55
N ASP A 40 9.78 -6.61 15.81
CA ASP A 40 9.60 -5.31 16.47
C ASP A 40 10.57 -4.27 15.86
N ILE A 41 10.33 -3.89 14.61
CA ILE A 41 11.12 -2.87 13.91
C ILE A 41 10.71 -1.51 14.49
N PRO A 42 11.63 -0.78 15.12
CA PRO A 42 11.35 0.58 15.59
C PRO A 42 11.17 1.51 14.38
N ILE A 43 10.16 2.37 14.45
CA ILE A 43 9.90 3.40 13.44
C ILE A 43 10.00 4.76 14.13
N PRO A 44 11.21 5.32 14.28
CA PRO A 44 11.40 6.69 14.72
C PRO A 44 10.83 7.68 13.69
N ALA A 45 10.56 8.90 14.13
CA ALA A 45 10.19 9.97 13.21
C ALA A 45 11.30 10.19 12.16
N GLY A 46 10.91 10.37 10.90
CA GLY A 46 11.84 10.45 9.77
C GLY A 46 12.12 9.11 9.07
N THR A 47 11.66 7.98 9.61
CA THR A 47 11.79 6.68 8.93
C THR A 47 10.95 6.67 7.64
N THR A 48 11.55 6.24 6.54
CA THR A 48 10.90 6.04 5.25
C THR A 48 10.52 4.57 5.05
N VAL A 49 9.26 4.35 4.66
CA VAL A 49 8.74 3.03 4.30
C VAL A 49 8.26 3.10 2.85
N ASP A 50 8.95 2.41 1.96
CA ASP A 50 8.65 2.41 0.54
C ASP A 50 7.80 1.21 0.15
N PHE A 51 6.70 1.49 -0.56
CA PHE A 51 5.85 0.48 -1.17
C PHE A 51 5.90 0.63 -2.68
N ARG A 52 6.31 -0.43 -3.39
CA ARG A 52 6.43 -0.41 -4.85
C ARG A 52 5.57 -1.51 -5.46
N ARG A 53 4.79 -1.15 -6.47
CA ARG A 53 4.13 -2.10 -7.35
C ARG A 53 5.02 -2.38 -8.55
N THR A 54 5.29 -3.65 -8.83
CA THR A 54 5.97 -4.08 -10.05
C THR A 54 4.96 -4.35 -11.18
N ALA A 55 5.45 -4.39 -12.42
CA ALA A 55 4.62 -4.66 -13.60
C ALA A 55 3.98 -6.07 -13.57
N ASP A 56 4.67 -7.05 -13.01
CA ASP A 56 4.18 -8.42 -12.80
C ASP A 56 3.19 -8.54 -11.61
N GLY A 57 2.93 -7.46 -10.87
CA GLY A 57 1.90 -7.42 -9.83
C GLY A 57 2.38 -7.87 -8.45
N ARG A 58 3.64 -7.57 -8.10
CA ARG A 58 4.18 -7.73 -6.75
C ARG A 58 4.12 -6.42 -6.00
N LEU A 59 3.77 -6.49 -4.73
CA LEU A 59 3.94 -5.39 -3.78
C LEU A 59 5.25 -5.63 -3.02
N ILE A 60 6.24 -4.77 -3.26
CA ILE A 60 7.53 -4.77 -2.56
C ILE A 60 7.47 -3.76 -1.42
N THR A 61 7.95 -4.17 -0.25
CA THR A 61 8.09 -3.31 0.93
C THR A 61 9.56 -3.14 1.28
N GLU A 62 9.99 -1.90 1.46
CA GLU A 62 11.33 -1.54 1.94
C GLU A 62 11.24 -0.57 3.12
N ILE A 63 12.20 -0.65 4.04
CA ILE A 63 12.32 0.28 5.17
C ILE A 63 13.77 0.77 5.19
N GLU A 64 13.97 2.09 5.11
CA GLU A 64 15.31 2.69 5.04
C GLU A 64 16.17 2.07 3.91
N GLY A 65 15.55 1.81 2.75
CA GLY A 65 16.19 1.14 1.62
C GLY A 65 16.46 -0.36 1.78
N ASN A 66 16.14 -0.96 2.94
CA ASN A 66 16.31 -2.39 3.17
C ASN A 66 15.08 -3.18 2.71
N HIS A 67 15.28 -4.20 1.89
CA HIS A 67 14.20 -5.08 1.43
C HIS A 67 13.60 -5.87 2.60
N ILE A 68 12.30 -5.68 2.84
CA ILE A 68 11.56 -6.40 3.88
C ILE A 68 10.82 -7.60 3.30
N GLY A 69 10.27 -7.46 2.09
CA GLY A 69 9.62 -8.56 1.39
C GLY A 69 8.89 -8.17 0.13
N ALA A 70 8.37 -9.17 -0.56
CA ALA A 70 7.60 -9.02 -1.79
C ALA A 70 6.43 -10.00 -1.82
N ILE A 71 5.22 -9.49 -2.09
CA ILE A 71 3.99 -10.31 -2.15
C ILE A 71 3.44 -10.27 -3.56
N GLN A 72 3.34 -11.45 -4.18
CA GLN A 72 2.71 -11.63 -5.48
C GLN A 72 1.18 -11.59 -5.32
N SER A 73 0.56 -10.42 -5.49
CA SER A 73 -0.89 -10.28 -5.47
C SER A 73 -1.33 -8.98 -6.14
N LYS A 74 -1.96 -9.11 -7.32
CA LYS A 74 -2.54 -7.96 -8.03
C LYS A 74 -3.67 -7.30 -7.24
N GLU A 75 -4.44 -8.10 -6.50
CA GLU A 75 -5.52 -7.61 -5.64
C GLU A 75 -4.97 -6.76 -4.50
N LEU A 76 -3.91 -7.24 -3.83
CA LEU A 76 -3.23 -6.49 -2.78
C LEU A 76 -2.66 -5.18 -3.32
N CYS A 77 -1.97 -5.22 -4.46
CA CYS A 77 -1.47 -4.00 -5.10
C CYS A 77 -2.61 -3.00 -5.37
N ARG A 78 -3.73 -3.46 -5.93
CA ARG A 78 -4.87 -2.59 -6.23
C ARG A 78 -5.46 -2.00 -4.94
N ALA A 79 -5.78 -2.84 -3.96
CA ALA A 79 -6.32 -2.39 -2.67
C ALA A 79 -5.38 -1.43 -1.93
N PHE A 80 -4.06 -1.64 -2.04
CA PHE A 80 -3.07 -0.80 -1.40
C PHE A 80 -3.03 0.62 -1.99
N PHE A 81 -2.86 0.74 -3.31
CA PHE A 81 -2.80 2.06 -3.94
C PHE A 81 -4.16 2.75 -3.99
N ASP A 82 -5.27 2.01 -3.97
CA ASP A 82 -6.61 2.55 -3.79
C ASP A 82 -6.74 3.35 -2.48
N MET A 83 -5.94 3.05 -1.44
CA MET A 83 -5.85 3.89 -0.22
C MET A 83 -5.40 5.33 -0.48
N TYR A 84 -4.63 5.57 -1.54
CA TYR A 84 -4.02 6.87 -1.78
C TYR A 84 -4.61 7.59 -2.99
N ILE A 85 -4.97 6.84 -4.03
CA ILE A 85 -5.46 7.39 -5.30
C ILE A 85 -6.83 6.85 -5.72
N GLY A 86 -7.47 6.05 -4.87
CA GLY A 86 -8.81 5.50 -5.09
C GLY A 86 -9.93 6.46 -4.71
N ASP A 87 -11.16 5.95 -4.60
CA ASP A 87 -12.35 6.78 -4.39
C ASP A 87 -12.33 7.57 -3.07
N VAL A 88 -11.92 6.92 -1.98
CA VAL A 88 -11.87 7.50 -0.62
C VAL A 88 -10.42 7.52 -0.13
N PRO A 89 -9.54 8.40 -0.62
CA PRO A 89 -8.12 8.40 -0.28
C PRO A 89 -7.86 8.81 1.17
N VAL A 90 -6.66 8.50 1.68
CA VAL A 90 -6.17 9.02 2.98
C VAL A 90 -6.00 10.54 2.94
N SER A 91 -5.73 11.14 1.77
CA SER A 91 -5.64 12.58 1.57
C SER A 91 -6.25 12.96 0.23
N GLU A 92 -7.37 13.70 0.27
CA GLU A 92 -8.04 14.20 -0.95
C GLU A 92 -7.13 15.17 -1.72
N GLN A 93 -6.45 16.07 -1.01
CA GLN A 93 -5.51 17.03 -1.61
C GLN A 93 -4.39 16.31 -2.38
N ALA A 94 -3.77 15.29 -1.78
CA ALA A 94 -2.71 14.54 -2.45
C ALA A 94 -3.22 13.82 -3.71
N LYS A 95 -4.43 13.21 -3.65
CA LYS A 95 -5.07 12.59 -4.82
C LYS A 95 -5.32 13.61 -5.93
N GLU A 96 -5.82 14.79 -5.60
CA GLU A 96 -6.04 15.87 -6.58
C GLU A 96 -4.73 16.33 -7.23
N ASP A 97 -3.68 16.54 -6.45
CA ASP A 97 -2.40 17.03 -6.95
C ASP A 97 -1.75 15.99 -7.88
N ILE A 98 -1.79 14.71 -7.51
CA ILE A 98 -1.37 13.62 -8.39
C ILE A 98 -2.18 13.63 -9.69
N GLY A 99 -3.52 13.74 -9.59
CA GLY A 99 -4.40 13.77 -10.76
C GLY A 99 -4.12 14.93 -11.71
N LYS A 100 -3.95 16.15 -11.19
CA LYS A 100 -3.60 17.35 -11.97
C LYS A 100 -2.26 17.19 -12.68
N ASN A 101 -1.25 16.65 -11.99
CA ASN A 101 0.08 16.41 -12.55
C ASN A 101 0.06 15.35 -13.66
N VAL A 102 -0.64 14.23 -13.46
CA VAL A 102 -0.80 13.20 -14.49
C VAL A 102 -1.54 13.74 -15.71
N ALA A 103 -2.65 14.48 -15.51
CA ALA A 103 -3.40 15.10 -16.61
C ALA A 103 -2.57 16.16 -17.36
N SER A 104 -1.63 16.83 -16.69
CA SER A 104 -0.69 17.76 -17.34
C SER A 104 0.31 17.02 -18.23
N ILE A 105 0.83 15.87 -17.79
CA ILE A 105 1.74 15.03 -18.60
C ILE A 105 1.01 14.52 -19.84
N ILE A 106 -0.19 13.96 -19.68
CA ILE A 106 -0.97 13.40 -20.80
C ILE A 106 -1.29 14.46 -21.85
N ARG A 107 -1.60 15.71 -21.44
CA ARG A 107 -1.90 16.81 -22.38
C ARG A 107 -0.68 17.34 -23.14
N LYS A 108 0.53 17.05 -22.67
CA LYS A 108 1.79 17.45 -23.33
C LYS A 108 2.29 16.37 -24.31
N CYS A 109 1.66 15.21 -24.33
CA CYS A 109 1.87 14.15 -25.32
C CYS A 109 0.93 14.32 -26.50
#